data_AF-A0A2G3PLB5-F1
#
_entry.id   AF-A0A2G3PLB5-F1
#
_cell.length_a   1.000
_cell.length_b   1.000
_cell.length_c   1.000
_cell.angle_alpha   90.00
_cell.angle_beta   90.00
_cell.angle_gamma   90.00
#
_symmetry.space_group_name_H-M   'P 1'
#
loop_
_entity.id
_entity.type
_entity.pdbx_description
1 polymer ?
#
loop_
_entity_poly.entity_id
_entity_poly.type
_entity_poly.pdbx_seq_one_letter_code
_entity_poly.pdbx_strand_id
1 'polypeptide(L)'
;MDGPYFAGEPKNPGDLGAVVTLWRMTIAAWAIPEVLHGQHSDQAAALLRRYFDIGTEGQPNFTGSMFERFDGGGDAPHVVDRFTAADMVAVSMLSVDVPAAAALRILHPGQHHLNDVLAALPHDLDLVNADDEHLRRGEQLWKLTRTAGVGPVTTSQLLARKRPRLLPVIDTVVKGVLTHPRRGDFYRTLRHHLAADGHALHRHLEAVRERADIGSDISAIRCFDVIVWLAGRDNRVAMTGRGRF
;
A
#
# COMPACT_ATOMS: atom_id res chain seq x y z
N MET A 1 -53.36 48.81 -27.19
CA MET A 1 -52.15 48.67 -28.01
C MET A 1 -51.62 47.27 -27.78
N ASP A 2 -51.78 46.44 -28.81
CA ASP A 2 -50.88 45.40 -29.30
C ASP A 2 -50.30 44.37 -28.32
N GLY A 3 -50.73 43.11 -28.47
CA GLY A 3 -49.82 41.96 -28.30
C GLY A 3 -49.19 41.60 -29.66
N PRO A 4 -48.64 40.39 -29.89
CA PRO A 4 -48.06 39.36 -29.00
C PRO A 4 -46.67 38.88 -29.54
N TYR A 5 -45.91 38.02 -28.84
CA TYR A 5 -45.40 36.71 -29.36
C TYR A 5 -44.29 36.04 -28.49
N PHE A 6 -44.56 34.78 -28.08
CA PHE A 6 -43.77 33.50 -28.10
C PHE A 6 -42.23 33.49 -27.89
N ALA A 7 -41.54 32.45 -27.42
CA ALA A 7 -41.76 31.11 -26.84
C ALA A 7 -40.33 30.60 -26.46
N GLY A 8 -40.08 29.63 -25.57
CA GLY A 8 -40.98 28.58 -25.12
C GLY A 8 -40.47 27.87 -23.87
N GLU A 9 -41.37 27.08 -23.31
CA GLU A 9 -41.10 26.03 -22.33
C GLU A 9 -40.39 24.84 -23.01
N PRO A 10 -39.54 24.12 -22.25
CA PRO A 10 -39.53 22.66 -22.24
C PRO A 10 -40.07 22.21 -20.88
N LYS A 11 -41.23 21.54 -20.82
CA LYS A 11 -41.50 20.11 -21.08
C LYS A 11 -40.63 19.12 -20.27
N ASN A 12 -41.34 18.52 -19.30
CA ASN A 12 -41.14 17.25 -18.60
C ASN A 12 -40.22 17.17 -17.36
N PRO A 13 -40.71 16.54 -16.28
CA PRO A 13 -39.99 16.31 -15.04
C PRO A 13 -39.21 15.00 -15.11
N GLY A 14 -37.89 15.06 -15.00
CA GLY A 14 -37.10 13.83 -15.02
C GLY A 14 -35.64 14.05 -15.28
N ASP A 15 -34.98 14.90 -14.49
CA ASP A 15 -33.54 14.73 -14.25
C ASP A 15 -33.10 15.55 -13.03
N LEU A 16 -33.41 15.04 -11.83
CA LEU A 16 -32.59 15.34 -10.65
C LEU A 16 -31.40 14.38 -10.66
N GLY A 17 -30.63 14.44 -11.74
CA GLY A 17 -29.31 13.85 -11.82
C GLY A 17 -28.48 14.47 -10.72
N ALA A 18 -28.14 13.64 -9.73
CA ALA A 18 -27.31 13.99 -8.60
C ALA A 18 -26.15 14.88 -9.05
N VAL A 19 -25.95 16.00 -8.35
CA VAL A 19 -24.66 16.67 -8.30
C VAL A 19 -23.73 15.71 -7.56
N VAL A 20 -23.31 14.65 -8.24
CA VAL A 20 -22.20 13.80 -7.82
C VAL A 20 -20.99 14.68 -8.00
N THR A 21 -20.56 15.31 -6.92
CA THR A 21 -19.22 15.87 -6.80
C THR A 21 -18.25 14.71 -7.04
N LEU A 22 -17.91 14.47 -8.31
CA LEU A 22 -16.86 13.57 -8.76
C LEU A 22 -15.55 14.12 -8.21
N TRP A 23 -15.21 13.73 -6.98
CA TRP A 23 -13.82 13.60 -6.60
C TRP A 23 -13.21 12.55 -7.54
N ARG A 24 -12.81 12.97 -8.74
CA ARG A 24 -11.86 12.22 -9.55
C ARG A 24 -10.58 12.19 -8.73
N MET A 25 -10.42 11.17 -7.88
CA MET A 25 -9.14 10.87 -7.25
C MET A 25 -8.16 10.56 -8.38
N THR A 26 -7.29 11.52 -8.66
CA THR A 26 -6.38 11.50 -9.80
C THR A 26 -5.33 10.39 -9.62
N ILE A 27 -5.18 9.54 -10.62
CA ILE A 27 -4.03 8.63 -10.75
C ILE A 27 -2.79 9.52 -10.90
N ALA A 28 -1.80 9.36 -10.03
CA ALA A 28 -0.57 10.15 -10.14
C ALA A 28 0.35 9.55 -11.21
N ALA A 29 0.88 10.41 -12.08
CA ALA A 29 1.96 10.04 -13.00
C ALA A 29 3.27 9.97 -12.22
N TRP A 30 3.65 8.77 -11.77
CA TRP A 30 4.94 8.53 -11.15
C TRP A 30 6.01 8.41 -12.22
N ALA A 31 7.13 9.11 -12.02
CA ALA A 31 8.38 8.69 -12.63
C ALA A 31 8.88 7.48 -11.82
N ILE A 32 8.83 6.29 -12.42
CA ILE A 32 9.35 5.08 -11.77
C ILE A 32 10.86 5.28 -11.53
N PRO A 33 11.34 5.08 -10.28
CA PRO A 33 12.76 5.25 -9.98
C PRO A 33 13.63 4.37 -10.87
N GLU A 34 14.78 4.90 -11.29
CA GLU A 34 15.67 4.23 -12.24
C GLU A 34 16.07 2.82 -11.79
N VAL A 35 16.26 2.61 -10.48
CA VAL A 35 16.58 1.30 -9.90
C VAL A 35 15.53 0.20 -10.18
N LEU A 36 14.31 0.57 -10.57
CA LEU A 36 13.23 -0.35 -10.95
C LEU A 36 13.11 -0.54 -12.47
N HIS A 37 14.02 0.03 -13.26
CA HIS A 37 14.08 -0.23 -14.70
C HIS A 37 14.82 -1.54 -14.98
N GLY A 38 14.42 -2.25 -16.04
CA GLY A 38 14.89 -3.60 -16.34
C GLY A 38 16.42 -3.76 -16.41
N GLN A 39 17.15 -2.74 -16.89
CA GLN A 39 18.61 -2.76 -16.95
C GLN A 39 19.30 -2.76 -15.58
N HIS A 40 18.56 -2.41 -14.52
CA HIS A 40 19.07 -2.32 -13.14
C HIS A 40 18.62 -3.51 -12.27
N SER A 41 18.18 -4.61 -12.89
CA SER A 41 17.70 -5.83 -12.21
C SER A 41 18.66 -6.34 -11.13
N ASP A 42 19.98 -6.37 -11.41
CA ASP A 42 20.99 -6.84 -10.45
C ASP A 42 21.13 -5.90 -9.26
N GLN A 43 21.05 -4.58 -9.50
CA GLN A 43 21.07 -3.57 -8.44
C GLN A 43 19.83 -3.68 -7.55
N ALA A 44 18.65 -3.82 -8.16
CA ALA A 44 17.39 -4.01 -7.44
C ALA A 44 17.41 -5.28 -6.58
N ALA A 45 17.91 -6.40 -7.14
CA ALA A 45 18.05 -7.65 -6.41
C ALA A 45 19.07 -7.56 -5.27
N ALA A 46 20.15 -6.79 -5.44
CA ALA A 46 21.12 -6.52 -4.37
C ALA A 46 20.51 -5.72 -3.21
N LEU A 47 19.61 -4.76 -3.50
CA LEU A 47 18.88 -4.04 -2.45
C LEU A 47 17.95 -4.97 -1.66
N LEU A 48 17.22 -5.85 -2.34
CA LEU A 48 16.40 -6.87 -1.67
C LEU A 48 17.23 -7.80 -0.80
N ARG A 49 18.33 -8.36 -1.35
CA ARG A 49 19.25 -9.19 -0.56
C ARG A 49 19.74 -8.46 0.67
N ARG A 50 20.22 -7.23 0.52
CA ARG A 50 20.66 -6.40 1.66
C ARG A 50 19.54 -6.19 2.68
N TYR A 51 18.31 -5.98 2.26
CA TYR A 51 17.18 -5.75 3.17
C TYR A 51 16.84 -7.01 3.98
N PHE A 52 16.78 -8.16 3.31
CA PHE A 52 16.37 -9.45 3.90
C PHE A 52 17.53 -10.27 4.49
N ASP A 53 18.76 -9.74 4.43
CA ASP A 53 19.95 -10.39 4.97
C ASP A 53 19.88 -10.51 6.49
N ILE A 54 20.25 -11.70 6.97
CA ILE A 54 20.40 -12.01 8.38
C ILE A 54 21.91 -11.99 8.67
N GLY A 55 22.33 -11.07 9.54
CA GLY A 55 23.71 -10.92 9.94
C GLY A 55 24.26 -12.17 10.63
N THR A 56 25.58 -12.20 10.81
CA THR A 56 26.31 -13.37 11.34
C THR A 56 25.90 -13.78 12.77
N GLU A 57 25.29 -12.87 13.53
CA GLU A 57 24.77 -13.11 14.88
C GLU A 57 23.31 -13.59 14.88
N GLY A 58 22.75 -13.91 13.70
CA GLY A 58 21.36 -14.34 13.54
C GLY A 58 20.33 -13.20 13.64
N GLN A 59 20.79 -11.94 13.73
CA GLN A 59 19.93 -10.77 13.78
C GLN A 59 19.70 -10.19 12.37
N PRO A 60 18.49 -9.74 12.03
CA PRO A 60 18.25 -9.11 10.74
C PRO A 60 18.95 -7.76 10.65
N ASN A 61 19.55 -7.46 9.49
CA ASN A 61 20.14 -6.14 9.24
C ASN A 61 19.09 -5.02 9.27
N PHE A 62 17.86 -5.36 8.89
CA PHE A 62 16.68 -4.51 9.01
C PHE A 62 15.56 -5.29 9.66
N THR A 63 15.09 -4.86 10.83
CA THR A 63 13.97 -5.51 11.55
C THR A 63 12.75 -5.71 10.65
N GLY A 64 12.48 -4.77 9.74
CA GLY A 64 11.37 -4.83 8.81
C GLY A 64 11.41 -5.99 7.80
N SER A 65 12.53 -6.70 7.66
CA SER A 65 12.62 -7.95 6.90
C SER A 65 11.89 -9.12 7.54
N MET A 66 11.57 -9.00 8.83
CA MET A 66 10.79 -9.99 9.58
C MET A 66 9.29 -9.69 9.54
N PHE A 67 8.90 -8.54 8.97
CA PHE A 67 7.53 -8.02 9.03
C PHE A 67 6.49 -8.98 8.45
N GLU A 68 6.80 -9.70 7.37
CA GLU A 68 5.92 -10.64 6.68
C GLU A 68 5.89 -11.99 7.39
N ARG A 69 7.00 -12.39 8.03
CA ARG A 69 7.20 -13.75 8.54
C ARG A 69 6.98 -13.90 10.04
N PHE A 70 7.00 -12.80 10.79
CA PHE A 70 6.82 -12.84 12.23
C PHE A 70 5.55 -13.61 12.62
N ASP A 71 5.62 -14.46 13.65
CA ASP A 71 4.49 -15.28 14.12
C ASP A 71 3.76 -16.08 13.01
N GLY A 72 4.48 -16.48 11.96
CA GLY A 72 3.93 -17.31 10.87
C GLY A 72 3.15 -16.57 9.79
N GLY A 73 3.08 -15.23 9.84
CA GLY A 73 2.43 -14.42 8.80
C GLY A 73 1.03 -13.92 9.15
N GLY A 74 0.73 -12.68 8.75
CA GLY A 74 -0.55 -12.02 9.07
C GLY A 74 -1.68 -12.49 8.17
N ASP A 75 -1.31 -13.12 7.06
CA ASP A 75 -2.13 -13.75 6.04
C ASP A 75 -2.22 -15.28 6.20
N ALA A 76 -1.68 -15.85 7.29
CA ALA A 76 -1.80 -17.27 7.57
C ALA A 76 -3.29 -17.68 7.77
N PRO A 77 -3.72 -18.86 7.29
CA PRO A 77 -5.14 -19.23 7.22
C PRO A 77 -5.94 -19.11 8.54
N HIS A 78 -5.28 -19.27 9.69
CA HIS A 78 -5.92 -19.23 11.01
C HIS A 78 -6.05 -17.81 11.61
N VAL A 79 -5.47 -16.78 10.97
CA VAL A 79 -5.49 -15.38 11.43
C VAL A 79 -5.76 -14.36 10.33
N VAL A 80 -5.86 -14.79 9.07
CA VAL A 80 -5.97 -13.93 7.88
C VAL A 80 -7.13 -12.94 7.94
N ASP A 81 -8.25 -13.31 8.58
CA ASP A 81 -9.48 -12.50 8.63
C ASP A 81 -9.73 -11.80 9.97
N ARG A 82 -8.70 -11.70 10.83
CA ARG A 82 -8.80 -10.98 12.11
C ARG A 82 -7.49 -10.32 12.50
N PHE A 83 -7.55 -9.15 13.11
CA PHE A 83 -6.37 -8.57 13.75
C PHE A 83 -6.02 -9.30 15.06
N THR A 84 -4.73 -9.44 15.32
CA THR A 84 -4.15 -10.17 16.45
C THR A 84 -3.08 -9.32 17.13
N ALA A 85 -2.67 -9.73 18.34
CA ALA A 85 -1.55 -9.09 19.04
C ALA A 85 -0.25 -9.15 18.22
N ALA A 86 -0.04 -10.22 17.44
CA ALA A 86 1.11 -10.36 16.57
C ALA A 86 1.16 -9.29 15.47
N ASP A 87 0.01 -8.84 14.97
CA ASP A 87 -0.05 -7.74 14.01
C ASP A 87 0.41 -6.42 14.62
N MET A 88 0.13 -6.19 15.91
CA MET A 88 0.59 -5.01 16.64
C MET A 88 2.12 -5.02 16.83
N VAL A 89 2.69 -6.19 17.09
CA VAL A 89 4.15 -6.35 17.23
C VAL A 89 4.83 -6.25 15.86
N ALA A 90 4.24 -6.85 14.81
CA ALA A 90 4.81 -6.84 13.46
C ALA A 90 5.03 -5.43 12.94
N VAL A 91 4.07 -4.50 13.13
CA VAL A 91 4.25 -3.11 12.66
C VAL A 91 5.40 -2.37 13.35
N SER A 92 5.79 -2.77 14.58
CA SER A 92 6.97 -2.19 15.24
C SER A 92 8.28 -2.54 14.53
N MET A 93 8.31 -3.64 13.76
CA MET A 93 9.44 -4.00 12.92
C MET A 93 9.67 -3.01 11.77
N LEU A 94 8.62 -2.26 11.39
CA LEU A 94 8.67 -1.16 10.43
C LEU A 94 8.79 0.21 11.12
N SER A 95 9.29 0.23 12.36
CA SER A 95 9.52 1.42 13.19
C SER A 95 8.25 2.22 13.48
N VAL A 96 7.12 1.53 13.70
CA VAL A 96 5.84 2.16 14.04
C VAL A 96 5.23 1.53 15.28
N ASP A 97 4.90 2.38 16.25
CA ASP A 97 4.17 1.97 17.44
C ASP A 97 2.65 2.08 17.26
N VAL A 98 1.91 1.10 17.76
CA VAL A 98 0.46 1.17 17.88
C VAL A 98 0.10 1.76 19.24
N PRO A 99 -0.66 2.87 19.31
CA PRO A 99 -1.13 3.40 20.59
C PRO A 99 -1.94 2.35 21.34
N ALA A 100 -1.67 2.16 22.65
CA ALA A 100 -2.32 1.13 23.46
C ALA A 100 -3.86 1.19 23.39
N ALA A 101 -4.44 2.40 23.45
CA ALA A 101 -5.88 2.59 23.31
C ALA A 101 -6.42 2.12 21.95
N ALA A 102 -5.64 2.28 20.87
CA ALA A 102 -6.01 1.80 19.54
C ALA A 102 -5.88 0.28 19.44
N ALA A 103 -4.81 -0.31 20.01
CA ALA A 103 -4.65 -1.76 20.08
C ALA A 103 -5.82 -2.42 20.83
N LEU A 104 -6.21 -1.87 21.99
CA LEU A 104 -7.37 -2.35 22.75
C LEU A 104 -8.66 -2.31 21.93
N ARG A 105 -8.88 -1.23 21.16
CA ARG A 105 -10.06 -1.12 20.28
C ARG A 105 -10.02 -2.13 19.15
N ILE A 106 -8.89 -2.28 18.45
CA ILE A 106 -8.73 -3.18 17.30
C ILE A 106 -8.88 -4.65 17.72
N LEU A 107 -8.31 -5.03 18.86
CA LEU A 107 -8.31 -6.40 19.37
C LEU A 107 -9.53 -6.75 20.21
N HIS A 108 -10.43 -5.80 20.43
CA HIS A 108 -11.62 -6.03 21.25
C HIS A 108 -12.49 -7.14 20.63
N PRO A 109 -12.99 -8.13 21.40
CA PRO A 109 -13.80 -9.22 20.88
C PRO A 109 -15.03 -8.78 20.08
N GLY A 110 -15.59 -7.60 20.42
CA GLY A 110 -16.72 -6.99 19.72
C GLY A 110 -16.42 -6.33 18.37
N GLN A 111 -15.17 -6.34 17.88
CA GLN A 111 -14.81 -5.78 16.56
C GLN A 111 -15.18 -6.68 15.37
N HIS A 112 -16.37 -7.28 15.41
CA HIS A 112 -16.89 -8.10 14.32
C HIS A 112 -16.90 -7.33 13.01
N HIS A 113 -17.38 -6.08 13.01
CA HIS A 113 -17.46 -5.28 11.78
C HIS A 113 -16.10 -5.06 11.10
N LEU A 114 -15.03 -4.82 11.86
CA LEU A 114 -13.69 -4.63 11.28
C LEU A 114 -13.19 -5.92 10.62
N ASN A 115 -13.38 -7.05 11.31
CA ASN A 115 -12.98 -8.36 10.83
C ASN A 115 -13.86 -8.83 9.65
N ASP A 116 -15.16 -8.52 9.64
CA ASP A 116 -16.08 -8.84 8.55
C ASP A 116 -15.69 -8.10 7.25
N VAL A 117 -15.31 -6.82 7.37
CA VAL A 117 -14.83 -6.04 6.22
C VAL A 117 -13.47 -6.56 5.74
N LEU A 118 -12.59 -6.99 6.65
CA LEU A 118 -11.34 -7.65 6.29
C LEU A 118 -11.60 -8.97 5.56
N ALA A 119 -12.46 -9.84 6.10
CA ALA A 119 -12.83 -11.14 5.53
C ALA A 119 -13.42 -11.04 4.11
N ALA A 120 -14.11 -9.93 3.82
CA ALA A 120 -14.65 -9.68 2.50
C ALA A 120 -13.60 -9.32 1.43
N LEU A 121 -12.34 -9.08 1.81
CA LEU A 121 -11.22 -8.91 0.90
C LEU A 121 -10.51 -10.25 0.67
N PRO A 122 -10.24 -10.66 -0.59
CA PRO A 122 -9.45 -11.85 -0.87
C PRO A 122 -8.03 -11.69 -0.33
N HIS A 123 -7.50 -12.75 0.29
CA HIS A 123 -6.13 -12.76 0.80
C HIS A 123 -5.09 -13.20 -0.23
N ASP A 124 -5.50 -13.95 -1.26
CA ASP A 124 -4.65 -14.42 -2.35
C ASP A 124 -4.98 -13.69 -3.67
N LEU A 125 -4.97 -12.36 -3.64
CA LEU A 125 -5.15 -11.51 -4.82
C LEU A 125 -4.01 -10.50 -4.91
N ASP A 126 -3.28 -10.53 -6.02
CA ASP A 126 -2.28 -9.51 -6.30
C ASP A 126 -2.94 -8.19 -6.72
N LEU A 127 -2.43 -7.07 -6.21
CA LEU A 127 -2.94 -5.73 -6.51
C LEU A 127 -3.05 -5.45 -8.01
N VAL A 128 -2.12 -5.97 -8.81
CA VAL A 128 -2.13 -5.79 -10.28
C VAL A 128 -3.40 -6.36 -10.93
N ASN A 129 -4.00 -7.39 -10.33
CA ASN A 129 -5.20 -8.07 -10.81
C ASN A 129 -6.49 -7.57 -10.13
N ALA A 130 -6.38 -6.63 -9.19
CA ALA A 130 -7.51 -6.16 -8.40
C ALA A 130 -8.39 -5.15 -9.16
N ASP A 131 -9.70 -5.36 -9.17
CA ASP A 131 -10.65 -4.38 -9.73
C ASP A 131 -10.95 -3.20 -8.77
N ASP A 132 -11.80 -2.27 -9.21
CA ASP A 132 -12.21 -1.10 -8.43
C ASP A 132 -13.01 -1.43 -7.17
N GLU A 133 -13.73 -2.56 -7.15
CA GLU A 133 -14.50 -3.01 -6.00
C GLU A 133 -13.58 -3.50 -4.88
N HIS A 134 -12.50 -4.22 -5.23
CA HIS A 134 -11.45 -4.58 -4.27
C HIS A 134 -10.81 -3.33 -3.65
N LEU A 135 -10.47 -2.31 -4.46
CA LEU A 135 -9.90 -1.07 -3.94
C LEU A 135 -10.87 -0.32 -3.02
N ARG A 136 -12.15 -0.27 -3.38
CA ARG A 136 -13.21 0.36 -2.56
C ARG A 136 -13.33 -0.33 -1.20
N ARG A 137 -13.26 -1.66 -1.16
CA ARG A 137 -13.25 -2.44 0.10
C ARG A 137 -11.98 -2.19 0.92
N GLY A 138 -10.83 -2.11 0.27
CA GLY A 138 -9.57 -1.70 0.91
C GLY A 138 -9.68 -0.31 1.56
N GLU A 139 -10.31 0.65 0.88
CA GLU A 139 -10.55 1.99 1.42
C GLU A 139 -11.55 1.99 2.59
N GLN A 140 -12.59 1.15 2.53
CA GLN A 140 -13.51 0.96 3.65
C GLN A 140 -12.78 0.41 4.88
N LEU A 141 -11.97 -0.63 4.69
CA LEU A 141 -11.16 -1.21 5.75
C LEU A 141 -10.17 -0.18 6.33
N TRP A 142 -9.55 0.62 5.47
CA TRP A 142 -8.68 1.73 5.88
C TRP A 142 -9.42 2.73 6.79
N LYS A 143 -10.60 3.19 6.37
CA LYS A 143 -11.41 4.15 7.14
C LYS A 143 -11.77 3.60 8.51
N LEU A 144 -12.23 2.35 8.58
CA LEU A 144 -12.57 1.69 9.84
C LEU A 144 -11.36 1.49 10.75
N THR A 145 -10.22 1.12 10.19
CA THR A 145 -8.98 0.98 10.98
C THR A 145 -8.55 2.34 11.54
N ARG A 146 -8.68 3.42 10.75
CA ARG A 146 -8.38 4.79 11.19
C ARG A 146 -9.26 5.27 12.34
N THR A 147 -10.53 4.88 12.41
CA THR A 147 -11.42 5.28 13.52
C THR A 147 -11.03 4.63 14.84
N ALA A 148 -10.24 3.55 14.83
CA ALA A 148 -9.67 2.97 16.04
C ALA A 148 -8.58 3.85 16.68
N GLY A 149 -8.07 4.88 15.98
CA GLY A 149 -7.12 5.86 16.51
C GLY A 149 -5.66 5.62 16.14
N VAL A 150 -5.39 4.81 15.12
CA VAL A 150 -4.03 4.63 14.56
C VAL A 150 -3.72 5.65 13.47
N GLY A 151 -2.44 6.02 13.29
CA GLY A 151 -1.90 6.90 12.24
C GLY A 151 -2.10 6.37 10.80
N PRO A 152 -1.93 7.18 9.74
CA PRO A 152 -2.06 6.71 8.36
C PRO A 152 -0.98 5.69 8.00
N VAL A 153 0.27 5.89 8.46
CA VAL A 153 1.37 4.93 8.25
C VAL A 153 1.04 3.61 8.95
N THR A 154 0.71 3.65 10.25
CA THR A 154 0.28 2.48 11.03
C THR A 154 -0.89 1.74 10.39
N THR A 155 -1.88 2.47 9.87
CA THR A 155 -3.01 1.88 9.15
C THR A 155 -2.52 1.09 7.95
N SER A 156 -1.71 1.69 7.08
CA SER A 156 -1.20 1.01 5.88
C SER A 156 -0.44 -0.28 6.21
N GLN A 157 0.36 -0.27 7.27
CA GLN A 157 1.16 -1.42 7.66
C GLN A 157 0.28 -2.52 8.28
N LEU A 158 -0.70 -2.19 9.12
CA LEU A 158 -1.66 -3.16 9.62
C LEU A 158 -2.44 -3.83 8.48
N LEU A 159 -2.84 -3.06 7.46
CA LEU A 159 -3.56 -3.58 6.31
C LEU A 159 -2.67 -4.43 5.41
N ALA A 160 -1.45 -3.98 5.13
CA ALA A 160 -0.46 -4.72 4.35
C ALA A 160 -0.09 -6.04 5.03
N ARG A 161 -0.04 -6.08 6.37
CA ARG A 161 0.19 -7.30 7.13
C ARG A 161 -0.88 -8.37 6.87
N LYS A 162 -2.14 -7.95 6.70
CA LYS A 162 -3.27 -8.87 6.46
C LYS A 162 -3.51 -9.21 5.01
N ARG A 163 -3.15 -8.32 4.10
CA ARG A 163 -3.36 -8.48 2.67
C ARG A 163 -2.08 -8.11 1.92
N PRO A 164 -0.96 -8.82 2.14
CA PRO A 164 0.37 -8.41 1.67
C PRO A 164 0.52 -8.37 0.15
N ARG A 165 -0.35 -9.09 -0.57
CA ARG A 165 -0.41 -9.10 -2.03
C ARG A 165 -1.27 -7.97 -2.62
N LEU A 166 -2.21 -7.43 -1.83
CA LEU A 166 -3.25 -6.52 -2.29
C LEU A 166 -3.09 -5.09 -1.75
N LEU A 167 -2.76 -4.93 -0.46
CA LEU A 167 -2.71 -3.64 0.21
C LEU A 167 -1.24 -3.26 0.47
N PRO A 168 -0.73 -2.16 -0.12
CA PRO A 168 0.66 -1.79 0.03
C PRO A 168 0.95 -1.15 1.39
N VAL A 169 2.19 -1.34 1.87
CA VAL A 169 2.78 -0.46 2.87
C VAL A 169 2.89 0.95 2.27
N ILE A 170 2.45 1.96 3.02
CA ILE A 170 2.56 3.37 2.59
C ILE A 170 3.48 4.10 3.56
N ASP A 171 4.74 4.25 3.14
CA ASP A 171 5.75 4.99 3.88
C ASP A 171 6.00 6.41 3.31
N THR A 172 6.40 7.33 4.19
CA THR A 172 6.68 8.73 3.83
C THR A 172 7.90 8.91 2.94
N VAL A 173 8.93 8.06 3.06
CA VAL A 173 10.10 8.04 2.17
C VAL A 173 9.64 7.62 0.77
N VAL A 174 8.89 6.53 0.65
CA VAL A 174 8.39 6.02 -0.63
C VAL A 174 7.51 7.05 -1.33
N LYS A 175 6.56 7.67 -0.60
CA LYS A 175 5.75 8.78 -1.15
C LYS A 175 6.62 9.95 -1.62
N GLY A 176 7.70 10.27 -0.89
CA GLY A 176 8.64 11.31 -1.26
C GLY A 176 9.41 10.99 -2.54
N VAL A 177 9.95 9.77 -2.67
CA VAL A 177 10.66 9.32 -3.86
C VAL A 177 9.75 9.33 -5.09
N LEU A 178 8.51 8.87 -4.95
CA LEU A 178 7.54 8.82 -6.04
C LEU A 178 6.89 10.18 -6.33
N THR A 179 7.23 11.23 -5.58
CA THR A 179 6.56 12.54 -5.63
C THR A 179 5.03 12.43 -5.51
N HIS A 180 4.55 11.44 -4.75
CA HIS A 180 3.12 11.11 -4.72
C HIS A 180 2.33 12.26 -4.06
N PRO A 181 1.27 12.76 -4.71
CA PRO A 181 0.53 13.92 -4.22
C PRO A 181 -0.16 13.63 -2.88
N ARG A 182 -0.26 14.65 -2.03
CA ARG A 182 -0.87 14.52 -0.69
C ARG A 182 -2.29 13.96 -0.71
N ARG A 183 -3.08 14.28 -1.73
CA ARG A 183 -4.49 13.85 -1.91
C ARG A 183 -4.66 12.76 -2.99
N GLY A 184 -3.57 12.14 -3.44
CA GLY A 184 -3.64 11.06 -4.42
C GLY A 184 -4.13 9.75 -3.80
N ASP A 185 -4.80 8.94 -4.62
CA ASP A 185 -5.14 7.55 -4.29
C ASP A 185 -3.92 6.68 -4.58
N PHE A 186 -3.20 6.29 -3.53
CA PHE A 186 -1.98 5.49 -3.65
C PHE A 186 -2.27 4.09 -4.21
N TYR A 187 -3.39 3.46 -3.82
CA TYR A 187 -3.70 2.09 -4.24
C TYR A 187 -4.02 2.05 -5.73
N ARG A 188 -4.91 2.94 -6.18
CA ARG A 188 -5.28 3.06 -7.59
C ARG A 188 -4.08 3.48 -8.44
N THR A 189 -3.23 4.36 -7.92
CA THR A 189 -2.00 4.76 -8.60
C THR A 189 -1.02 3.59 -8.74
N LEU A 190 -0.71 2.88 -7.66
CA LEU A 190 0.21 1.75 -7.71
C LEU A 190 -0.32 0.65 -8.64
N ARG A 191 -1.59 0.28 -8.54
CA ARG A 191 -2.22 -0.67 -9.46
C ARG A 191 -2.07 -0.23 -10.91
N HIS A 192 -2.33 1.05 -11.22
CA HIS A 192 -2.21 1.57 -12.58
C HIS A 192 -0.80 1.37 -13.14
N HIS A 193 0.25 1.69 -12.39
CA HIS A 193 1.64 1.48 -12.82
C HIS A 193 2.02 0.00 -12.91
N LEU A 194 1.51 -0.85 -12.02
CA LEU A 194 1.74 -2.29 -12.08
C LEU A 194 1.07 -2.93 -13.29
N ALA A 195 -0.11 -2.45 -13.69
CA ALA A 195 -0.89 -2.99 -14.80
C ALA A 195 -0.50 -2.42 -16.17
N ALA A 196 0.23 -1.30 -16.20
CA ALA A 196 0.71 -0.68 -17.44
C ALA A 196 1.62 -1.62 -18.26
N ASP A 197 1.70 -1.36 -19.56
CA ASP A 197 2.58 -2.06 -20.51
C ASP A 197 2.48 -3.58 -20.43
N GLY A 198 1.24 -4.06 -20.29
CA GLY A 198 0.91 -5.46 -20.13
C GLY A 198 1.61 -6.07 -18.91
N HIS A 199 1.60 -5.39 -17.75
CA HIS A 199 2.16 -5.83 -16.48
C HIS A 199 3.71 -5.87 -16.41
N ALA A 200 4.40 -5.02 -17.19
CA ALA A 200 5.85 -5.04 -17.28
C ALA A 200 6.55 -4.81 -15.93
N LEU A 201 6.13 -3.80 -15.15
CA LEU A 201 6.71 -3.51 -13.83
C LEU A 201 6.45 -4.66 -12.85
N HIS A 202 5.24 -5.22 -12.83
CA HIS A 202 4.92 -6.34 -11.95
C HIS A 202 5.80 -7.57 -12.22
N ARG A 203 5.89 -8.01 -13.48
CA ARG A 203 6.77 -9.13 -13.86
C ARG A 203 8.24 -8.86 -13.54
N HIS A 204 8.69 -7.62 -13.74
CA HIS A 204 10.05 -7.24 -13.40
C HIS A 204 10.33 -7.38 -11.89
N LEU A 205 9.39 -6.96 -11.04
CA LEU A 205 9.49 -7.11 -9.58
C LEU A 205 9.54 -8.59 -9.16
N GLU A 206 8.73 -9.45 -9.80
CA GLU A 206 8.78 -10.91 -9.56
C GLU A 206 10.14 -11.51 -9.97
N ALA A 207 10.65 -11.15 -11.14
CA ALA A 207 11.97 -11.61 -11.60
C ALA A 207 13.11 -11.10 -10.71
N VAL A 208 13.03 -9.87 -10.19
CA VAL A 208 13.98 -9.31 -9.23
C VAL A 208 13.91 -10.03 -7.89
N ARG A 209 12.72 -10.39 -7.41
CA ARG A 209 12.53 -11.20 -6.20
C ARG A 209 13.16 -12.59 -6.35
N GLU A 210 12.90 -13.26 -7.46
CA GLU A 210 13.50 -14.57 -7.77
C GLU A 210 15.03 -14.48 -7.83
N ARG A 211 15.56 -13.46 -8.49
CA ARG A 211 17.00 -13.19 -8.56
C ARG A 211 17.63 -12.88 -7.20
N ALA A 212 16.87 -12.29 -6.29
CA ALA A 212 17.32 -12.01 -4.93
C ALA A 212 17.24 -13.25 -4.00
N ASP A 213 16.51 -14.29 -4.41
CA ASP A 213 16.27 -15.52 -3.64
C ASP A 213 15.72 -15.26 -2.23
N ILE A 214 14.77 -14.32 -2.13
CA ILE A 214 14.19 -13.90 -0.84
C ILE A 214 12.86 -14.59 -0.51
N GLY A 215 12.44 -15.59 -1.29
CA GLY A 215 11.19 -16.33 -1.09
C GLY A 215 9.96 -15.72 -1.79
N SER A 216 9.05 -16.58 -2.25
CA SER A 216 7.82 -16.19 -2.96
C SER A 216 6.73 -15.62 -2.04
N ASP A 217 6.90 -15.76 -0.73
CA ASP A 217 6.06 -15.17 0.31
C ASP A 217 6.15 -13.63 0.34
N ILE A 218 7.23 -13.07 -0.21
CA ILE A 218 7.35 -11.62 -0.37
C ILE A 218 6.63 -11.20 -1.66
N SER A 219 5.60 -10.36 -1.54
CA SER A 219 4.81 -9.91 -2.68
C SER A 219 5.57 -8.93 -3.59
N ALA A 220 5.15 -8.81 -4.85
CA ALA A 220 5.72 -7.84 -5.78
C ALA A 220 5.58 -6.39 -5.25
N ILE A 221 4.46 -6.05 -4.61
CA ILE A 221 4.23 -4.70 -4.06
C ILE A 221 5.14 -4.42 -2.85
N ARG A 222 5.52 -5.46 -2.10
CA ARG A 222 6.50 -5.32 -1.02
C ARG A 222 7.93 -5.19 -1.55
N CYS A 223 8.27 -5.92 -2.63
CA CYS A 223 9.54 -5.73 -3.33
C CYS A 223 9.67 -4.28 -3.82
N PHE A 224 8.61 -3.74 -4.45
CA PHE A 224 8.56 -2.35 -4.87
C PHE A 224 8.81 -1.39 -3.70
N ASP A 225 8.08 -1.55 -2.60
CA ASP A 225 8.21 -0.70 -1.40
C ASP A 225 9.65 -0.73 -0.84
N VAL A 226 10.23 -1.90 -0.63
CA VAL A 226 11.59 -2.07 -0.08
C VAL A 226 12.65 -1.44 -0.98
N ILE A 227 12.59 -1.71 -2.29
CA ILE A 227 13.57 -1.18 -3.26
C ILE A 227 13.51 0.34 -3.30
N VAL A 228 12.31 0.90 -3.42
CA VAL A 228 12.10 2.36 -3.47
C VAL A 228 12.52 3.01 -2.16
N TRP A 229 12.21 2.38 -1.02
CA TRP A 229 12.59 2.88 0.30
C TRP A 229 14.11 2.92 0.49
N LEU A 230 14.82 1.83 0.17
CA LEU A 230 16.28 1.78 0.30
C LEU A 230 16.96 2.79 -0.63
N ALA A 231 16.52 2.90 -1.88
CA ALA A 231 17.03 3.89 -2.82
C ALA A 231 16.82 5.33 -2.30
N GLY A 232 15.64 5.63 -1.75
CA GLY A 232 15.34 6.93 -1.15
C GLY A 232 16.17 7.23 0.10
N ARG A 233 16.36 6.23 0.96
CA ARG A 233 17.17 6.36 2.19
C ARG A 233 18.63 6.60 1.87
N ASP A 234 19.23 5.79 1.00
CA ASP A 234 20.65 5.87 0.67
C ASP A 234 20.97 7.22 0.00
N ASN A 235 20.08 7.73 -0.86
CA ASN A 235 20.20 9.06 -1.46
C ASN A 235 20.21 10.18 -0.40
N ARG A 236 19.36 10.08 0.63
CA ARG A 236 19.36 11.05 1.75
C ARG A 236 20.65 11.00 2.54
N VAL A 237 21.16 9.80 2.84
CA VAL A 237 22.44 9.62 3.54
C VAL A 237 23.59 10.25 2.75
N ALA A 238 23.65 10.00 1.44
CA ALA A 238 24.67 10.56 0.55
C ALA A 238 24.63 12.11 0.51
N MET A 239 23.43 12.71 0.49
CA MET A 239 23.28 14.18 0.53
C MET A 239 23.73 14.77 1.87
N THR A 240 23.36 14.14 2.99
CA THR A 240 23.80 14.61 4.33
C THR A 240 25.30 14.44 4.56
N GLY A 241 25.94 13.43 3.96
CA GLY A 241 27.39 13.20 4.05
C GLY A 241 28.22 14.18 3.22
N ARG A 242 27.67 14.75 2.12
CA ARG A 242 28.34 15.76 1.30
C ARG A 242 28.31 17.18 1.87
N GLY A 243 27.49 17.44 2.89
CA GLY A 243 27.39 18.75 3.57
C GLY A 243 28.39 18.97 4.71
N ARG A 244 29.36 18.06 4.90
CA ARG A 244 30.45 18.18 5.87
C ARG A 244 31.80 18.31 5.14
N PHE A 245 31.99 19.41 4.42
CA PHE A 245 33.31 19.89 3.97
C PHE A 245 33.30 21.41 3.97
#